data_AF-A0A9D7MEZ9-F1
#
_entry.id   AF-A0A9D7MEZ9-F1
#
_cell.length_a   1.000
_cell.length_b   1.000
_cell.length_c   1.000
_cell.angle_alpha   90.00
_cell.angle_beta   90.00
_cell.angle_gamma   90.00
#
_symmetry.space_group_name_H-M   'P 1'
#
loop_
_entity.id
_entity.type
_entity.pdbx_description
1 polymer ?
#
loop_
_entity_poly.entity_id
_entity_poly.type
_entity_poly.pdbx_seq_one_letter_code
_entity_poly.pdbx_strand_id
1 'polypeptide(L)' 'MVAVTSLTWVPGYDEFTERAAATYTNLDPAVLENRKLLQNIMSDAGFDVLPSEWWHFDLRGWERFAILNE' A
#
# COMPACT_ATOMS: atom_id res chain seq x y z
N MET A 1 0.42 -1.44 10.89
CA MET A 1 0.72 -0.78 9.60
C MET A 1 2.14 -1.14 9.19
N VAL A 2 2.33 -1.76 8.03
CA VAL A 2 3.68 -1.98 7.46
C VAL A 2 3.93 -0.84 6.48
N ALA A 3 4.85 0.06 6.81
CA ALA A 3 5.21 1.19 5.95
C ALA A 3 6.51 0.88 5.19
N VAL A 4 6.48 0.94 3.87
CA VAL A 4 7.67 0.82 3.00
C VAL A 4 8.19 2.22 2.72
N THR A 5 9.46 2.50 3.07
CA THR A 5 10.06 3.84 2.94
C THR A 5 10.55 4.15 1.52
N SER A 6 10.46 5.43 1.15
CA SER A 6 10.66 5.99 -0.19
C SER A 6 12.02 5.67 -0.84
N LEU A 7 11.98 5.00 -1.99
CA LEU A 7 12.94 5.17 -3.08
C LEU A 7 12.40 6.29 -3.98
N THR A 8 13.28 7.14 -4.50
CA THR A 8 13.01 8.45 -5.15
C THR A 8 12.08 8.47 -6.39
N TRP A 9 11.39 7.38 -6.71
CA TRP A 9 10.59 7.18 -7.93
C TRP A 9 9.16 6.67 -7.71
N VAL A 10 8.74 6.43 -6.46
CA VAL A 10 7.32 6.19 -6.10
C VAL A 10 6.64 7.49 -5.66
N PRO A 11 5.30 7.60 -5.74
CA PRO A 11 4.56 8.57 -4.94
C PRO A 11 5.03 8.45 -3.49
N GLY A 12 5.22 9.58 -2.81
CA GLY A 12 5.75 9.59 -1.45
C GLY A 12 4.91 8.71 -0.53
N TYR A 13 5.56 8.07 0.44
CA TYR A 13 4.84 7.56 1.60
C TYR A 13 4.11 8.72 2.29
N ASP A 14 2.87 8.48 2.75
CA ASP A 14 2.02 9.49 3.40
C ASP A 14 1.68 10.70 2.48
N GLU A 15 1.56 10.44 1.17
CA GLU A 15 1.18 11.42 0.16
C GLU A 15 -0.35 11.44 -0.10
N PHE A 16 -1.04 12.53 0.17
CA PHE A 16 -2.49 12.63 -0.05
C PHE A 16 -2.86 13.19 -1.44
N THR A 17 -2.30 12.61 -2.52
CA THR A 17 -2.63 12.98 -3.91
C THR A 17 -3.09 11.78 -4.74
N GLU A 18 -3.65 12.02 -5.92
CA GLU A 18 -4.04 10.95 -6.87
C GLU A 18 -2.89 10.02 -7.24
N ARG A 19 -1.64 10.49 -7.14
CA ARG A 19 -0.46 9.67 -7.42
C ARG A 19 -0.34 8.52 -6.42
N ALA A 20 -0.83 8.70 -5.19
CA ALA A 20 -0.78 7.69 -4.15
C ALA A 20 -1.72 6.50 -4.38
N ALA A 21 -2.69 6.63 -5.30
CA ALA A 21 -3.62 5.54 -5.59
C ALA A 21 -2.88 4.25 -5.96
N ALA A 22 -3.35 3.13 -5.40
CA ALA A 22 -2.75 1.81 -5.62
C ALA A 22 -2.78 1.38 -7.10
N THR A 23 -3.65 2.00 -7.90
CA THR A 23 -3.83 1.77 -9.34
C THR A 23 -3.20 2.85 -10.21
N TYR A 24 -2.55 3.89 -9.67
CA TYR A 24 -1.94 4.96 -10.45
C TYR A 24 -0.85 4.40 -11.39
N THR A 25 -1.00 4.57 -12.70
CA THR A 25 -0.13 3.91 -13.70
C THR A 25 0.94 4.80 -14.31
N ASN A 26 0.89 6.12 -14.09
CA ASN A 26 1.86 7.07 -14.65
C ASN A 26 3.15 7.11 -13.80
N LEU A 27 3.82 5.97 -13.72
CA LEU A 27 5.06 5.71 -12.99
C LEU A 27 6.01 4.91 -13.90
N ASP A 28 7.28 4.86 -13.53
CA ASP A 28 8.24 4.01 -14.23
C ASP A 28 7.80 2.53 -14.22
N PRO A 29 8.03 1.76 -15.30
CA PRO A 29 7.66 0.35 -15.35
C PRO A 29 8.20 -0.48 -14.19
N ALA A 30 9.46 -0.24 -13.78
CA ALA A 30 10.07 -0.93 -12.65
C ALA A 30 9.34 -0.64 -11.31
N VAL A 31 8.80 0.58 -11.15
CA VAL A 31 8.01 0.95 -9.98
C VAL A 31 6.67 0.20 -9.98
N LEU A 32 6.03 0.09 -11.14
CA LEU A 32 4.78 -0.66 -11.29
C LEU A 32 4.98 -2.15 -10.96
N GLU A 33 6.09 -2.75 -11.42
CA GLU A 33 6.45 -4.13 -11.13
C GLU A 33 6.71 -4.35 -9.64
N ASN A 34 7.48 -3.47 -9.00
CA ASN A 34 7.75 -3.54 -7.56
C ASN A 34 6.47 -3.38 -6.73
N ARG A 35 5.59 -2.45 -7.09
CA ARG A 35 4.30 -2.28 -6.40
C ARG A 35 3.42 -3.52 -6.56
N LYS A 36 3.38 -4.13 -7.74
CA LYS A 36 2.64 -5.38 -7.97
C LYS A 36 3.20 -6.52 -7.12
N LEU A 37 4.53 -6.64 -7.04
CA LEU A 37 5.19 -7.63 -6.18
C LEU A 37 4.80 -7.43 -4.71
N LEU A 38 4.86 -6.18 -4.21
CA LEU A 38 4.44 -5.85 -2.85
C LEU A 38 2.98 -6.24 -2.60
N GLN A 39 2.07 -5.82 -3.49
CA GLN A 39 0.64 -6.14 -3.37
C GLN A 39 0.38 -7.65 -3.34
N ASN A 40 1.07 -8.42 -4.19
CA ASN A 40 0.96 -9.87 -4.20
C ASN A 40 1.45 -10.49 -2.88
N ILE A 41 2.63 -10.11 -2.40
CA ILE A 41 3.19 -10.61 -1.13
C ILE A 41 2.25 -10.31 0.04
N MET A 42 1.74 -9.09 0.11
CA MET A 42 0.83 -8.67 1.18
C MET A 42 -0.52 -9.40 1.09
N SER A 43 -1.05 -9.62 -0.12
CA SER A 43 -2.29 -10.39 -0.33
C SER A 43 -2.16 -11.85 0.07
N ASP A 44 -1.04 -12.48 -0.29
CA ASP A 44 -0.71 -13.85 0.13
C ASP A 44 -0.56 -13.94 1.66
N ALA A 45 -0.04 -12.88 2.29
CA ALA A 45 0.10 -12.77 3.74
C ALA A 45 -1.21 -12.43 4.49
N GLY A 46 -2.33 -12.25 3.78
CA GLY A 46 -3.63 -11.99 4.42
C GLY A 46 -4.08 -10.53 4.44
N PHE A 47 -3.43 -9.64 3.70
CA PHE A 47 -3.74 -8.22 3.71
C PHE A 47 -4.36 -7.74 2.38
N ASP A 48 -5.24 -6.75 2.45
CA ASP A 48 -5.82 -6.09 1.28
C ASP A 48 -5.29 -4.65 1.18
N VAL A 49 -4.94 -4.21 -0.03
CA VAL A 49 -4.42 -2.86 -0.29
C VAL A 49 -5.54 -1.82 -0.25
N LEU A 50 -5.28 -0.65 0.34
CA LEU A 50 -6.21 0.47 0.27
C LEU A 50 -6.16 1.11 -1.12
N PRO A 51 -7.29 1.29 -1.82
CA PRO A 51 -7.28 1.82 -3.19
C PRO A 51 -6.64 3.21 -3.34
N SER A 52 -6.76 4.07 -2.32
CA SER A 52 -6.24 5.43 -2.31
C SER A 52 -4.76 5.54 -1.95
N GLU A 53 -4.17 4.51 -1.33
CA GLU A 53 -2.83 4.59 -0.74
C GLU A 53 -2.04 3.31 -1.03
N TRP A 54 -1.04 3.38 -1.92
CA TRP A 54 -0.28 2.21 -2.37
C TRP A 54 0.50 1.50 -1.26
N TRP A 55 0.78 2.20 -0.16
CA TRP A 55 1.50 1.67 1.02
C TRP A 55 0.58 1.13 2.11
N HIS A 56 -0.72 1.43 2.08
CA HIS A 56 -1.64 1.04 3.16
C HIS A 56 -2.24 -0.33 2.88
N PHE A 57 -2.17 -1.20 3.87
CA PHE A 57 -2.68 -2.57 3.81
C PHE A 57 -3.43 -2.92 5.10
N ASP A 58 -4.66 -3.37 4.95
CA ASP A 58 -5.51 -3.83 6.05
C ASP A 58 -5.46 -5.35 6.15
N LEU A 59 -5.34 -5.87 7.37
CA LEU A 59 -5.40 -7.32 7.60
C LEU A 59 -6.84 -7.80 7.36
N ARG A 60 -7.04 -8.86 6.57
CA ARG A 60 -8.39 -9.43 6.37
C ARG A 60 -9.05 -9.83 7.69
N GLY A 61 -10.21 -9.23 7.96
CA GLY A 61 -10.95 -9.46 9.20
C GLY A 61 -10.36 -8.73 10.42
N TRP A 62 -9.64 -7.62 10.19
CA TRP A 62 -9.12 -6.74 11.24
C TRP A 62 -10.24 -6.20 12.14
N GLU A 63 -11.47 -6.10 11.64
CA GLU A 63 -12.66 -5.59 12.32
C GLU A 63 -13.05 -6.44 13.54
N ARG A 64 -12.53 -7.68 13.61
CA ARG A 64 -12.73 -8.59 14.76
C ARG A 64 -11.86 -8.26 15.96
N PHE A 65 -10.82 -7.45 15.78
CA PHE A 65 -9.94 -7.03 16.85
C PHE A 65 -10.44 -5.70 17.42
N ALA A 66 -10.39 -5.57 18.75
CA ALA A 66 -10.75 -4.32 19.40
C ALA A 66 -9.79 -3.22 18.96
N ILE A 67 -10.33 -2.02 18.71
CA ILE A 67 -9.51 -0.83 18.56
C ILE A 67 -8.89 -0.56 19.93
N LEU A 68 -7.57 -0.69 20.02
CA LEU A 68 -6.82 -0.26 21.20
C LEU A 68 -6.84 1.26 21.20
N ASN A 69 -7.54 1.83 22.18
CA ASN A 69 -7.41 3.24 22.51
C ASN A 69 -6.24 3.34 23.51
N GLU A 70 -5.29 4.23 23.24
CA GLU A 70 -4.27 4.64 24.22
C GLU A 70 -4.85 5.54 25.31
#